data_AF-A0A1J5B557-F1
#
_entry.id   AF-A0A1J5B557-F1
#
_cell.length_a   1.000
_cell.length_b   1.000
_cell.length_c   1.000
_cell.angle_alpha   90.00
_cell.angle_beta   90.00
_cell.angle_gamma   90.00
#
_symmetry.space_group_name_H-M   'P 1'
#
loop_
_entity.id
_entity.type
_entity.pdbx_description
1 polymer ?
#
loop_
_entity_poly.entity_id
_entity_poly.type
_entity_poly.pdbx_seq_one_letter_code
_entity_poly.pdbx_strand_id
1 'polypeptide(L)'
;MNFFKVQIISILLFIINLAFGQKIETYEGPFQNGLPQQATARFTYYLDAKANKIKQGNFRYLVKLKDRDFRFLQNFQGEYSNGLKNGSWEYETKSKDYGIDKQGFSTSIDMSMKANYINGIPEGSWEFRAFITKRKKIPTQGEIQWTKSDTLKDVVIKLNFAKGLLVDSIQIHDNMHVNIDLWCDKNGFIVGNFAVNMFKDSLISFYEDGFLSMTKNNNIEAKNVDFQFYKSNMNAKNKDFVLDTNSLFDQKDCSIRNYLDDNIFNNGYFMFKYIDGDAFMKTNNRGQIQSINYKGLKYKSLIVKLTLEEKKIISDIKYYYSNVNNLYSKAEADFKRTNSDKVLRSRRDELLKLYNEIKSYNCVAEQAKIEAVTSELLAKSISKCGNLPLLNLKISTKKDLLLKLLDASKKANLQAEKMSGK
;
A
#
# COMPACT_ATOMS: atom_id res chain seq x y z
N MET A 1 -39.92 -54.20 17.40
CA MET A 1 -39.07 -53.23 16.68
C MET A 1 -39.68 -51.80 16.65
N ASN A 2 -40.27 -51.31 17.75
CA ASN A 2 -40.96 -50.01 17.80
C ASN A 2 -40.55 -49.09 18.97
N PHE A 3 -39.78 -49.57 19.96
CA PHE A 3 -39.36 -48.75 21.09
C PHE A 3 -38.27 -47.73 20.75
N PHE A 4 -37.33 -48.11 19.86
CA PHE A 4 -36.25 -47.21 19.42
C PHE A 4 -36.75 -46.01 18.60
N LYS A 5 -37.82 -46.17 17.81
CA LYS A 5 -38.40 -45.06 17.02
C LYS A 5 -39.11 -44.02 17.89
N VAL A 6 -39.76 -44.45 18.98
CA VAL A 6 -40.45 -43.55 19.91
C VAL A 6 -39.45 -42.74 20.73
N GLN A 7 -38.33 -43.34 21.16
CA GLN A 7 -37.28 -42.61 21.89
C GLN A 7 -36.59 -41.53 21.05
N ILE A 8 -36.33 -41.78 19.76
CA ILE A 8 -35.72 -40.78 18.86
C ILE A 8 -36.65 -39.57 18.66
N ILE A 9 -37.96 -39.79 18.51
CA ILE A 9 -38.94 -38.70 18.35
C ILE A 9 -39.03 -37.85 19.63
N SER A 10 -39.02 -38.47 20.81
CA SER A 10 -39.00 -37.74 22.09
C SER A 10 -37.72 -36.92 22.31
N ILE A 11 -36.55 -37.43 21.90
CA ILE A 11 -35.28 -36.67 21.97
C ILE A 11 -35.30 -35.49 21.00
N LEU A 12 -35.82 -35.68 19.77
CA LEU A 12 -35.94 -34.58 18.80
C LEU A 12 -36.87 -33.46 19.32
N LEU A 13 -37.99 -33.80 19.96
CA LEU A 13 -38.92 -32.83 20.55
C LEU A 13 -38.33 -32.07 21.76
N PHE A 14 -37.41 -32.69 22.51
CA PHE A 14 -36.71 -32.02 23.60
C PHE A 14 -35.65 -31.02 23.09
N ILE A 15 -34.99 -31.32 21.97
CA ILE A 15 -33.98 -30.43 21.35
C ILE A 15 -34.62 -29.14 20.80
N ILE A 16 -35.86 -29.18 20.32
CA ILE A 16 -36.57 -28.01 19.78
C ILE A 16 -36.90 -26.97 20.88
N ASN A 17 -37.07 -27.41 22.13
CA ASN A 17 -37.37 -26.53 23.26
C ASN A 17 -36.14 -25.83 23.88
N LEU A 18 -34.93 -26.19 23.45
CA LEU A 18 -33.68 -25.51 23.86
C LEU A 18 -33.30 -24.34 22.94
N ALA A 19 -34.17 -23.98 21.99
CA ALA A 19 -34.04 -22.74 21.25
C ALA A 19 -34.39 -21.54 22.15
N PHE A 20 -33.48 -21.21 23.08
CA PHE A 20 -33.50 -19.93 23.78
C PHE A 20 -33.35 -18.82 22.75
N GLY A 21 -34.47 -18.29 22.27
CA GLY A 21 -34.50 -17.14 21.38
C GLY A 21 -33.78 -15.99 22.08
N GLN A 22 -32.66 -15.55 21.48
CA GLN A 22 -31.90 -14.44 22.01
C GLN A 22 -32.77 -13.17 22.00
N LYS A 23 -32.99 -12.57 23.17
CA LYS A 23 -33.80 -11.35 23.29
C LYS A 23 -33.08 -10.19 22.61
N ILE A 24 -33.70 -9.62 21.58
CA ILE A 24 -33.23 -8.42 20.90
C ILE A 24 -33.87 -7.20 21.55
N GLU A 25 -33.05 -6.23 21.92
CA GLU A 25 -33.44 -4.94 22.49
C GLU A 25 -33.15 -3.80 21.52
N THR A 26 -33.84 -2.66 21.66
CA THR A 26 -33.62 -1.47 20.84
C THR A 26 -33.06 -0.35 21.70
N TYR A 27 -31.98 0.26 21.23
CA TYR A 27 -31.45 1.51 21.75
C TYR A 27 -31.91 2.66 20.85
N GLU A 28 -32.34 3.76 21.46
CA GLU A 28 -32.59 5.05 20.79
C GLU A 28 -32.20 6.18 21.74
N GLY A 29 -31.25 7.01 21.35
CA GLY A 29 -30.77 8.08 22.24
C GLY A 29 -29.46 8.74 21.82
N PRO A 30 -28.87 9.56 22.72
CA PRO A 30 -27.63 10.30 22.46
C PRO A 30 -26.44 9.39 22.15
N PHE A 31 -25.74 9.63 21.04
CA PHE A 31 -24.61 8.81 20.61
C PHE A 31 -23.29 9.58 20.69
N GLN A 32 -22.24 8.91 21.17
CA GLN A 32 -20.92 9.51 21.23
C GLN A 32 -20.33 9.64 19.82
N ASN A 33 -19.92 10.85 19.45
CA ASN A 33 -19.33 11.14 18.15
C ASN A 33 -18.05 12.00 18.25
N GLY A 34 -17.58 12.37 19.44
CA GLY A 34 -16.38 13.21 19.57
C GLY A 34 -16.46 14.56 18.85
N LEU A 35 -17.64 14.97 18.40
CA LEU A 35 -17.95 16.29 17.91
C LEU A 35 -18.62 17.07 19.05
N PRO A 36 -18.59 18.41 19.04
CA PRO A 36 -19.31 19.22 20.03
C PRO A 36 -20.82 19.00 20.00
N GLN A 37 -21.36 18.48 18.90
CA GLN A 37 -22.79 18.39 18.69
C GLN A 37 -23.36 17.04 19.06
N GLN A 38 -24.51 17.07 19.73
CA GLN A 38 -25.23 15.86 20.11
C GLN A 38 -25.70 15.12 18.85
N ALA A 39 -25.25 13.87 18.71
CA ALA A 39 -25.80 12.93 17.76
C ALA A 39 -26.88 12.09 18.43
N THR A 40 -27.79 11.56 17.62
CA THR A 40 -28.66 10.46 18.03
C THR A 40 -28.33 9.22 17.24
N ALA A 41 -28.47 8.06 17.86
CA ALA A 41 -28.42 6.78 17.17
C ALA A 41 -29.60 5.90 17.57
N ARG A 42 -30.02 5.06 16.64
CA ARG A 42 -31.01 4.00 16.84
C ARG A 42 -30.47 2.69 16.29
N PHE A 43 -30.44 1.66 17.11
CA PHE A 43 -30.00 0.33 16.69
C PHE A 43 -30.55 -0.76 17.60
N THR A 44 -30.61 -1.97 17.08
CA THR A 44 -30.94 -3.16 17.85
C THR A 44 -29.68 -3.87 18.34
N TYR A 45 -29.76 -4.52 19.50
CA TYR A 45 -28.66 -5.28 20.09
C TYR A 45 -29.17 -6.47 20.90
N TYR A 46 -28.29 -7.43 21.17
CA TYR A 46 -28.51 -8.47 22.17
C TYR A 46 -27.38 -8.45 23.20
N LEU A 47 -27.57 -9.14 24.33
CA LEU A 47 -26.50 -9.35 25.31
C LEU A 47 -25.81 -10.69 25.06
N ASP A 48 -24.48 -10.68 25.00
CA ASP A 48 -23.69 -11.91 25.00
C ASP A 48 -23.67 -12.57 26.39
N ALA A 49 -23.01 -13.73 26.51
CA ALA A 49 -22.88 -14.45 27.78
C ALA A 49 -22.16 -13.65 28.90
N LYS A 50 -21.48 -12.56 28.56
CA LYS A 50 -20.77 -11.66 29.47
C LYS A 50 -21.52 -10.33 29.68
N ALA A 51 -22.78 -10.25 29.25
CA ALA A 51 -23.61 -9.05 29.28
C ALA A 51 -23.07 -7.86 28.45
N ASN A 52 -22.23 -8.12 27.44
CA ASN A 52 -21.84 -7.09 26.47
C ASN A 52 -22.96 -6.89 25.45
N LYS A 53 -23.20 -5.64 25.06
CA LYS A 53 -24.15 -5.29 23.99
C LYS A 53 -23.53 -5.59 22.64
N ILE A 54 -24.09 -6.55 21.90
CA ILE A 54 -23.70 -6.88 20.54
C ILE A 54 -24.76 -6.34 19.58
N LYS A 55 -24.36 -5.39 18.72
CA LYS A 55 -25.27 -4.77 17.74
C LYS A 55 -25.74 -5.81 16.72
N GLN A 56 -27.02 -5.77 16.38
CA GLN A 56 -27.68 -6.71 15.47
C GLN A 56 -28.77 -5.96 14.71
N GLY A 57 -28.91 -6.16 13.40
CA GLY A 57 -29.93 -5.50 12.57
C GLY A 57 -29.60 -4.04 12.23
N ASN A 58 -30.64 -3.26 11.92
CA ASN A 58 -30.51 -1.91 11.39
C ASN A 58 -29.83 -0.95 12.38
N PHE A 59 -28.92 -0.13 11.86
CA PHE A 59 -28.29 0.98 12.55
C PHE A 59 -28.60 2.27 11.82
N ARG A 60 -28.90 3.33 12.59
CA ARG A 60 -29.04 4.69 12.10
C ARG A 60 -28.34 5.65 13.05
N TYR A 61 -27.61 6.60 12.49
CA TYR A 61 -26.97 7.70 13.20
C TYR A 61 -27.31 9.01 12.50
N LEU A 62 -27.65 10.02 13.28
CA LEU A 62 -28.03 11.33 12.76
C LEU A 62 -27.45 12.47 13.60
N VAL A 63 -26.84 13.43 12.92
CA VAL A 63 -26.60 14.79 13.40
C VAL A 63 -27.29 15.74 12.44
N LYS A 64 -28.09 16.66 12.97
CA LYS A 64 -28.75 17.69 12.17
C LYS A 64 -28.68 19.01 12.91
N LEU A 65 -27.96 19.97 12.34
CA LEU A 65 -27.85 21.32 12.83
C LEU A 65 -28.35 22.29 11.78
N LYS A 66 -29.14 23.25 12.21
CA LYS A 66 -29.66 24.29 11.36
C LYS A 66 -29.66 25.59 12.15
N ASP A 67 -28.91 26.55 11.64
CA ASP A 67 -28.94 27.94 12.08
C ASP A 67 -29.36 28.82 10.88
N ARG A 68 -29.52 30.12 11.11
CA ARG A 68 -29.69 31.14 10.07
C ARG A 68 -28.52 31.12 9.10
N ASP A 69 -27.30 30.96 9.61
CA ASP A 69 -26.07 31.16 8.84
C ASP A 69 -25.43 29.88 8.29
N PHE A 70 -25.77 28.70 8.82
CA PHE A 70 -25.18 27.44 8.39
C PHE A 70 -26.14 26.26 8.49
N ARG A 71 -25.81 25.19 7.78
CA ARG A 71 -26.48 23.89 7.89
C ARG A 71 -25.44 22.79 7.99
N PHE A 72 -25.72 21.77 8.79
CA PHE A 72 -24.90 20.58 8.89
C PHE A 72 -25.80 19.36 9.05
N LEU A 73 -25.53 18.33 8.25
CA LEU A 73 -26.18 17.04 8.26
C LEU A 73 -25.10 15.96 8.22
N GLN A 74 -25.19 15.00 9.13
CA GLN A 74 -24.43 13.78 9.07
C GLN A 74 -25.41 12.63 9.29
N ASN A 75 -25.54 11.75 8.30
CA ASN A 75 -26.51 10.67 8.32
C ASN A 75 -25.83 9.37 7.90
N PHE A 76 -25.78 8.40 8.80
CA PHE A 76 -25.20 7.09 8.52
C PHE A 76 -26.21 5.99 8.79
N GLN A 77 -26.24 5.02 7.91
CA GLN A 77 -27.13 3.88 8.04
C GLN A 77 -26.50 2.62 7.48
N GLY A 78 -26.92 1.48 8.03
CA GLY A 78 -26.47 0.17 7.58
C GLY A 78 -27.03 -0.92 8.48
N GLU A 79 -26.46 -2.10 8.36
CA GLU A 79 -26.87 -3.27 9.13
C GLU A 79 -25.68 -3.86 9.89
N TYR A 80 -25.94 -4.33 11.11
CA TYR A 80 -25.02 -5.17 11.86
C TYR A 80 -25.48 -6.62 11.86
N SER A 81 -24.53 -7.54 11.80
CA SER A 81 -24.73 -8.95 12.09
C SER A 81 -23.65 -9.38 13.09
N ASN A 82 -24.07 -9.82 14.28
CA ASN A 82 -23.19 -10.24 15.37
C ASN A 82 -22.11 -9.19 15.73
N GLY A 83 -22.50 -7.91 15.78
CA GLY A 83 -21.61 -6.79 16.09
C GLY A 83 -20.70 -6.35 14.93
N LEU A 84 -20.79 -6.99 13.76
CA LEU A 84 -19.98 -6.67 12.59
C LEU A 84 -20.84 -6.01 11.51
N LYS A 85 -20.27 -5.08 10.74
CA LYS A 85 -20.95 -4.44 9.62
C LYS A 85 -21.35 -5.49 8.58
N ASN A 86 -22.58 -5.42 8.11
CA ASN A 86 -23.11 -6.36 7.14
C ASN A 86 -23.97 -5.61 6.11
N GLY A 87 -23.99 -6.10 4.87
CA GLY A 87 -24.74 -5.48 3.79
C GLY A 87 -24.21 -4.10 3.39
N SER A 88 -25.10 -3.27 2.85
CA SER A 88 -24.77 -1.92 2.39
C SER A 88 -24.77 -0.92 3.54
N TRP A 89 -23.67 -0.21 3.68
CA TRP A 89 -23.50 0.93 4.59
C TRP A 89 -23.41 2.21 3.79
N GLU A 90 -24.20 3.19 4.20
CA GLU A 90 -24.30 4.49 3.55
C GLU A 90 -23.88 5.57 4.54
N TYR A 91 -22.97 6.42 4.08
CA TYR A 91 -22.44 7.54 4.83
C TYR A 91 -22.70 8.83 4.08
N GLU A 92 -23.33 9.80 4.73
CA GLU A 92 -23.55 11.13 4.16
C GLU A 92 -23.13 12.21 5.14
N THR A 93 -22.33 13.17 4.66
CA THR A 93 -22.02 14.39 5.39
C THR A 93 -22.21 15.58 4.46
N LYS A 94 -23.15 16.45 4.81
CA LYS A 94 -23.45 17.67 4.07
C LYS A 94 -23.37 18.88 4.99
N SER A 95 -22.66 19.90 4.56
CA SER A 95 -22.67 21.19 5.24
C SER A 95 -22.71 22.34 4.25
N LYS A 96 -23.30 23.45 4.71
CA LYS A 96 -23.24 24.71 4.00
C LYS A 96 -22.72 25.77 4.96
N ASP A 97 -21.62 26.39 4.55
CA ASP A 97 -20.97 27.50 5.26
C ASP A 97 -20.69 27.21 6.74
N TYR A 98 -20.29 25.97 7.03
CA TYR A 98 -20.05 25.49 8.39
C TYR A 98 -18.59 25.63 8.80
N GLY A 99 -18.38 26.08 10.04
CA GLY A 99 -17.06 26.32 10.62
C GLY A 99 -16.39 27.54 9.99
N ILE A 100 -16.01 28.53 10.81
CA ILE A 100 -15.27 29.71 10.35
C ILE A 100 -13.81 29.54 10.78
N ASP A 101 -12.87 29.57 9.83
CA ASP A 101 -11.44 29.53 10.15
C ASP A 101 -10.92 30.88 10.66
N LYS A 102 -9.65 30.94 11.08
CA LYS A 102 -9.02 32.17 11.61
C LYS A 102 -8.98 33.30 10.59
N GLN A 103 -9.10 32.99 9.31
CA GLN A 103 -9.06 33.91 8.19
C GLN A 103 -10.47 34.36 7.75
N GLY A 104 -11.52 33.81 8.36
CA GLY A 104 -12.92 34.15 8.13
C GLY A 104 -13.59 33.32 7.01
N PHE A 105 -12.98 32.24 6.54
CA PHE A 105 -13.60 31.37 5.54
C PHE A 105 -14.54 30.35 6.19
N SER A 106 -15.70 30.17 5.57
CA SER A 106 -16.66 29.12 5.86
C SER A 106 -16.51 27.97 4.87
N THR A 107 -16.67 26.73 5.35
CA THR A 107 -16.52 25.52 4.52
C THR A 107 -17.88 24.89 4.21
N SER A 108 -18.11 24.54 2.95
CA SER A 108 -19.25 23.71 2.54
C SER A 108 -18.74 22.35 2.09
N ILE A 109 -19.43 21.30 2.53
CA ILE A 109 -19.03 19.91 2.37
C ILE A 109 -20.18 19.15 1.73
N ASP A 110 -19.91 18.40 0.68
CA ASP A 110 -20.79 17.36 0.19
C ASP A 110 -19.98 16.07 0.05
N MET A 111 -20.13 15.17 1.00
CA MET A 111 -19.44 13.89 1.00
C MET A 111 -20.42 12.75 1.17
N SER A 112 -20.18 11.70 0.39
CA SER A 112 -20.91 10.45 0.51
C SER A 112 -19.99 9.25 0.36
N MET A 113 -20.33 8.16 1.03
CA MET A 113 -19.72 6.87 0.78
C MET A 113 -20.78 5.78 0.84
N LYS A 114 -20.74 4.86 -0.12
CA LYS A 114 -21.46 3.59 -0.06
C LYS A 114 -20.44 2.47 0.03
N ALA A 115 -20.52 1.66 1.07
CA ALA A 115 -19.58 0.59 1.36
C ALA A 115 -20.34 -0.69 1.67
N ASN A 116 -20.04 -1.77 0.96
CA ASN A 116 -20.69 -3.06 1.15
C ASN A 116 -19.80 -4.01 1.97
N TYR A 117 -20.42 -4.78 2.85
CA TYR A 117 -19.73 -5.64 3.80
C TYR A 117 -20.39 -7.01 3.94
N ILE A 118 -19.58 -8.02 4.25
CA ILE A 118 -20.03 -9.30 4.82
C ILE A 118 -19.20 -9.56 6.08
N ASN A 119 -19.86 -9.68 7.23
CA ASN A 119 -19.21 -9.95 8.54
C ASN A 119 -18.02 -9.02 8.83
N GLY A 120 -18.21 -7.72 8.58
CA GLY A 120 -17.21 -6.67 8.81
C GLY A 120 -16.10 -6.62 7.77
N ILE A 121 -16.12 -7.48 6.76
CA ILE A 121 -15.12 -7.52 5.68
C ILE A 121 -15.71 -6.84 4.44
N PRO A 122 -14.99 -5.94 3.76
CA PRO A 122 -15.41 -5.35 2.48
C PRO A 122 -15.77 -6.42 1.44
N GLU A 123 -16.95 -6.28 0.84
CA GLU A 123 -17.45 -7.19 -0.21
C GLU A 123 -18.27 -6.39 -1.22
N GLY A 124 -17.96 -6.50 -2.51
CA GLY A 124 -18.62 -5.75 -3.57
C GLY A 124 -18.11 -4.32 -3.71
N SER A 125 -18.92 -3.48 -4.38
CA SER A 125 -18.52 -2.14 -4.77
C SER A 125 -18.50 -1.18 -3.60
N TRP A 126 -17.44 -0.37 -3.50
CA TRP A 126 -17.38 0.81 -2.66
C TRP A 126 -17.28 2.05 -3.53
N GLU A 127 -18.00 3.10 -3.17
CA GLU A 127 -17.95 4.39 -3.86
C GLU A 127 -17.88 5.50 -2.83
N PHE A 128 -16.87 6.36 -2.94
CA PHE A 128 -16.68 7.55 -2.15
C PHE A 128 -16.69 8.77 -3.06
N ARG A 129 -17.38 9.82 -2.65
CA ARG A 129 -17.40 11.11 -3.32
C ARG A 129 -17.20 12.22 -2.30
N ALA A 130 -16.39 13.21 -2.64
CA ALA A 130 -16.21 14.39 -1.83
C ALA A 130 -16.05 15.65 -2.69
N PHE A 131 -16.92 16.62 -2.44
CA PHE A 131 -16.83 17.97 -2.97
C PHE A 131 -16.78 18.96 -1.82
N ILE A 132 -15.66 19.66 -1.65
CA ILE A 132 -15.43 20.60 -0.56
C ILE A 132 -15.08 21.95 -1.15
N THR A 133 -15.79 22.98 -0.71
CA THR A 133 -15.54 24.36 -1.11
C THR A 133 -15.40 25.25 0.10
N LYS A 134 -14.71 26.38 -0.07
CA LYS A 134 -14.66 27.45 0.94
C LYS A 134 -15.01 28.80 0.32
N ARG A 135 -15.57 29.69 1.14
CA ARG A 135 -15.83 31.09 0.77
C ARG A 135 -15.87 31.97 2.01
N LYS A 136 -15.74 33.29 1.85
CA LYS A 136 -15.67 34.26 2.95
C LYS A 136 -16.87 35.21 2.92
N LYS A 137 -17.38 35.59 4.09
CA LYS A 137 -18.30 36.73 4.23
C LYS A 137 -17.50 38.03 4.30
N ILE A 138 -17.86 39.01 3.48
CA ILE A 138 -17.24 40.33 3.46
C ILE A 138 -18.33 41.40 3.62
N PRO A 139 -18.21 42.31 4.60
CA PRO A 139 -19.08 43.49 4.67
C PRO A 139 -18.71 44.47 3.55
N THR A 140 -19.66 44.80 2.69
CA THR A 140 -19.49 45.74 1.58
C THR A 140 -20.65 46.73 1.61
N GLN A 141 -20.36 48.02 1.83
CA GLN A 141 -21.35 49.11 1.83
C GLN A 141 -22.57 48.88 2.74
N GLY A 142 -22.36 48.28 3.92
CA GLY A 142 -23.44 47.99 4.89
C GLY A 142 -24.20 46.68 4.63
N GLU A 143 -23.90 45.97 3.55
CA GLU A 143 -24.43 44.64 3.25
C GLU A 143 -23.39 43.54 3.46
N ILE A 144 -23.85 42.33 3.78
CA ILE A 144 -22.98 41.15 3.86
C ILE A 144 -23.01 40.44 2.51
N GLN A 145 -21.86 40.38 1.84
CA GLN A 145 -21.71 39.65 0.58
C GLN A 145 -20.79 38.45 0.76
N TRP A 146 -21.02 37.40 -0.03
CA TRP A 146 -20.16 36.21 -0.08
C TRP A 146 -19.17 36.33 -1.22
N THR A 147 -17.92 35.93 -0.99
CA THR A 147 -16.96 35.74 -2.08
C THR A 147 -17.37 34.59 -2.98
N LYS A 148 -16.75 34.53 -4.17
CA LYS A 148 -16.75 33.31 -4.99
C LYS A 148 -16.24 32.14 -4.15
N SER A 149 -16.82 30.96 -4.37
CA SER A 149 -16.36 29.72 -3.75
C SER A 149 -15.11 29.19 -4.44
N ASP A 150 -14.13 28.81 -3.63
CA ASP A 150 -12.93 28.11 -4.07
C ASP A 150 -13.07 26.61 -3.76
N THR A 151 -12.78 25.77 -4.75
CA THR A 151 -12.76 24.31 -4.56
C THR A 151 -11.50 23.90 -3.81
N LEU A 152 -11.68 23.18 -2.71
CA LEU A 152 -10.61 22.59 -1.91
C LEU A 152 -10.40 21.11 -2.23
N LYS A 153 -11.46 20.43 -2.65
CA LYS A 153 -11.45 19.00 -2.92
C LYS A 153 -12.58 18.65 -3.88
N ASP A 154 -12.28 17.84 -4.88
CA ASP A 154 -13.25 17.25 -5.79
C ASP A 154 -12.76 15.86 -6.19
N VAL A 155 -13.22 14.86 -5.45
CA VAL A 155 -12.67 13.50 -5.46
C VAL A 155 -13.79 12.47 -5.62
N VAL A 156 -13.56 11.51 -6.49
CA VAL A 156 -14.35 10.29 -6.63
C VAL A 156 -13.42 9.10 -6.53
N ILE A 157 -13.73 8.17 -5.63
CA ILE A 157 -13.02 6.90 -5.48
C ILE A 157 -14.02 5.76 -5.65
N LYS A 158 -13.72 4.82 -6.54
CA LYS A 158 -14.49 3.58 -6.72
C LYS A 158 -13.58 2.39 -6.58
N LEU A 159 -13.99 1.45 -5.75
CA LEU A 159 -13.27 0.22 -5.44
C LEU A 159 -14.22 -0.96 -5.57
N ASN A 160 -13.70 -2.14 -5.84
CA ASN A 160 -14.47 -3.37 -5.77
C ASN A 160 -13.71 -4.41 -4.95
N PHE A 161 -14.42 -5.11 -4.08
CA PHE A 161 -13.84 -6.08 -3.16
C PHE A 161 -14.47 -7.47 -3.32
N ALA A 162 -13.67 -8.50 -3.09
CA ALA A 162 -14.14 -9.86 -2.88
C ALA A 162 -13.44 -10.42 -1.63
N LYS A 163 -14.19 -10.66 -0.55
CA LYS A 163 -13.65 -11.13 0.74
C LYS A 163 -12.50 -10.26 1.27
N GLY A 164 -12.63 -8.94 1.14
CA GLY A 164 -11.65 -7.95 1.55
C GLY A 164 -10.42 -7.84 0.63
N LEU A 165 -10.40 -8.56 -0.49
CA LEU A 165 -9.39 -8.44 -1.53
C LEU A 165 -9.86 -7.43 -2.59
N LEU A 166 -9.03 -6.43 -2.91
CA LEU A 166 -9.31 -5.55 -4.04
C LEU A 166 -9.21 -6.33 -5.36
N VAL A 167 -10.27 -6.23 -6.16
CA VAL A 167 -10.45 -6.92 -7.45
C VAL A 167 -11.10 -5.96 -8.44
N ASP A 168 -11.11 -6.33 -9.73
CA ASP A 168 -11.76 -5.56 -10.79
C ASP A 168 -11.24 -4.11 -10.87
N SER A 169 -12.07 -3.10 -11.12
CA SER A 169 -11.64 -1.72 -11.28
C SER A 169 -11.34 -1.02 -9.95
N ILE A 170 -10.24 -0.29 -9.89
CA ILE A 170 -9.97 0.76 -8.90
C ILE A 170 -9.83 2.08 -9.66
N GLN A 171 -10.66 3.05 -9.28
CA GLN A 171 -10.69 4.39 -9.89
C GLN A 171 -10.52 5.43 -8.79
N ILE A 172 -9.55 6.32 -8.93
CA ILE A 172 -9.32 7.46 -8.04
C ILE A 172 -9.20 8.69 -8.92
N HIS A 173 -10.25 9.49 -8.97
CA HIS A 173 -10.31 10.72 -9.77
C HIS A 173 -10.38 11.91 -8.82
N ASP A 174 -9.27 12.62 -8.69
CA ASP A 174 -9.12 13.88 -7.98
C ASP A 174 -8.82 14.96 -9.02
N ASN A 175 -9.83 15.81 -9.27
CA ASN A 175 -9.75 16.85 -10.30
C ASN A 175 -8.64 17.87 -10.04
N MET A 176 -8.00 17.86 -8.86
CA MET A 176 -6.93 18.77 -8.52
C MET A 176 -5.53 18.17 -8.68
N HIS A 177 -5.35 16.86 -8.49
CA HIS A 177 -4.01 16.31 -8.24
C HIS A 177 -3.72 14.93 -8.85
N VAL A 178 -4.69 14.03 -8.88
CA VAL A 178 -4.45 12.60 -9.05
C VAL A 178 -5.54 11.99 -9.91
N ASN A 179 -5.15 11.30 -10.98
CA ASN A 179 -6.06 10.42 -11.69
C ASN A 179 -5.41 9.04 -11.82
N ILE A 180 -6.05 8.03 -11.24
CA ILE A 180 -5.64 6.63 -11.26
C ILE A 180 -6.79 5.78 -11.77
N ASP A 181 -6.52 5.05 -12.85
CA ASP A 181 -7.38 3.98 -13.36
C ASP A 181 -6.55 2.70 -13.47
N LEU A 182 -7.03 1.63 -12.85
CA LEU A 182 -6.36 0.34 -12.86
C LEU A 182 -7.37 -0.80 -12.73
N TRP A 183 -6.99 -1.98 -13.22
CA TRP A 183 -7.80 -3.19 -13.13
C TRP A 183 -7.05 -4.32 -12.44
N CYS A 184 -7.79 -5.16 -11.72
CA CYS A 184 -7.32 -6.36 -11.07
C CYS A 184 -8.15 -7.57 -11.49
N ASP A 185 -7.53 -8.75 -11.56
CA ASP A 185 -8.25 -10.00 -11.70
C ASP A 185 -8.96 -10.41 -10.39
N LYS A 186 -9.68 -11.53 -10.42
CA LYS A 186 -10.39 -12.10 -9.24
C LYS A 186 -9.47 -12.49 -8.07
N ASN A 187 -8.16 -12.62 -8.31
CA ASN A 187 -7.16 -12.96 -7.30
C ASN A 187 -6.39 -11.72 -6.82
N GLY A 188 -6.77 -10.54 -7.31
CA GLY A 188 -6.20 -9.25 -6.98
C GLY A 188 -4.88 -8.95 -7.70
N PHE A 189 -4.55 -9.64 -8.80
CA PHE A 189 -3.41 -9.30 -9.65
C PHE A 189 -3.76 -8.15 -10.58
N ILE A 190 -2.85 -7.18 -10.71
CA ILE A 190 -2.99 -6.06 -11.63
C ILE A 190 -2.97 -6.59 -13.08
N VAL A 191 -3.89 -6.11 -13.90
CA VAL A 191 -4.04 -6.50 -15.31
C VAL A 191 -4.32 -5.28 -16.18
N GLY A 192 -3.90 -5.35 -17.45
CA GLY A 192 -4.17 -4.30 -18.42
C GLY A 192 -3.36 -3.04 -18.16
N ASN A 193 -3.96 -1.88 -18.46
CA ASN A 193 -3.27 -0.60 -18.38
C ASN A 193 -3.46 -0.01 -16.99
N PHE A 194 -2.36 0.37 -16.36
CA PHE A 194 -2.33 1.14 -15.13
C PHE A 194 -1.88 2.56 -15.47
N ALA A 195 -2.80 3.50 -15.49
CA ALA A 195 -2.51 4.90 -15.75
C ALA A 195 -2.44 5.66 -14.42
N VAL A 196 -1.32 6.35 -14.18
CA VAL A 196 -1.17 7.27 -13.06
C VAL A 196 -0.78 8.63 -13.62
N ASN A 197 -1.71 9.57 -13.49
CA ASN A 197 -1.44 10.98 -13.74
C ASN A 197 -1.35 11.68 -12.38
N MET A 198 -0.14 12.01 -11.96
CA MET A 198 0.11 12.82 -10.78
C MET A 198 0.76 14.13 -11.23
N PHE A 199 0.04 15.23 -11.05
CA PHE A 199 0.48 16.56 -11.51
C PHE A 199 0.76 16.63 -13.03
N LYS A 200 1.99 16.95 -13.44
CA LYS A 200 2.39 17.12 -14.86
C LYS A 200 2.95 15.86 -15.51
N ASP A 201 3.22 14.83 -14.73
CA ASP A 201 3.82 13.59 -15.23
C ASP A 201 2.73 12.53 -15.42
N SER A 202 2.71 11.95 -16.62
CA SER A 202 1.88 10.78 -16.92
C SER A 202 2.79 9.56 -16.98
N LEU A 203 2.46 8.54 -16.19
CA LEU A 203 3.08 7.23 -16.29
C LEU A 203 2.00 6.19 -16.57
N ILE A 204 2.14 5.51 -17.69
CA ILE A 204 1.30 4.37 -18.03
C ILE A 204 2.15 3.11 -17.89
N SER A 205 1.74 2.21 -17.01
CA SER A 205 2.34 0.90 -16.82
C SER A 205 1.40 -0.16 -17.40
N PHE A 206 1.93 -1.10 -18.17
CA PHE A 206 1.15 -2.16 -18.81
C PHE A 206 1.40 -3.46 -18.06
N TYR A 207 0.34 -4.19 -17.73
CA TYR A 207 0.41 -5.45 -17.00
C TYR A 207 -0.21 -6.59 -17.81
N GLU A 208 0.57 -7.66 -18.00
CA GLU A 208 0.17 -8.90 -18.67
C GLU A 208 0.45 -10.09 -17.74
N ASP A 209 -0.54 -10.96 -17.52
CA ASP A 209 -0.45 -12.11 -16.60
C ASP A 209 0.01 -11.77 -15.18
N GLY A 210 -0.24 -10.53 -14.73
CA GLY A 210 0.21 -10.01 -13.44
C GLY A 210 1.65 -9.46 -13.44
N PHE A 211 2.37 -9.49 -14.56
CA PHE A 211 3.69 -8.86 -14.69
C PHE A 211 3.59 -7.48 -15.28
N LEU A 212 4.42 -6.55 -14.80
CA LEU A 212 4.69 -5.32 -15.52
C LEU A 212 5.37 -5.69 -16.84
N SER A 213 4.73 -5.46 -17.99
CA SER A 213 5.26 -5.75 -19.32
C SER A 213 5.98 -4.56 -19.94
N MET A 214 5.54 -3.35 -19.61
CA MET A 214 6.07 -2.11 -20.21
C MET A 214 5.70 -0.89 -19.36
N THR A 215 6.51 0.15 -19.43
CA THR A 215 6.17 1.50 -18.95
C THR A 215 6.29 2.51 -20.08
N LYS A 216 5.41 3.50 -20.08
CA LYS A 216 5.37 4.60 -21.05
C LYS A 216 5.18 5.92 -20.31
N ASN A 217 6.05 6.88 -20.61
CA ASN A 217 5.91 8.30 -20.27
C ASN A 217 5.96 9.10 -21.60
N ASN A 218 5.62 10.39 -21.57
CA ASN A 218 5.45 11.33 -22.68
C ASN A 218 6.46 11.18 -23.83
N ASN A 219 7.70 10.75 -23.57
CA ASN A 219 8.73 10.59 -24.60
C ASN A 219 9.46 9.24 -24.60
N ILE A 220 9.14 8.32 -23.68
CA ILE A 220 9.93 7.10 -23.47
C ILE A 220 9.01 5.91 -23.25
N GLU A 221 9.22 4.87 -24.05
CA GLU A 221 8.65 3.54 -23.85
C GLU A 221 9.78 2.59 -23.42
N ALA A 222 9.57 1.89 -22.30
CA ALA A 222 10.52 0.95 -21.75
C ALA A 222 9.84 -0.40 -21.52
N LYS A 223 10.21 -1.39 -22.33
CA LYS A 223 9.77 -2.78 -22.12
C LYS A 223 10.39 -3.34 -20.85
N ASN A 224 9.58 -4.06 -20.07
CA ASN A 224 10.05 -4.73 -18.88
C ASN A 224 10.77 -6.03 -19.27
N VAL A 225 12.02 -6.07 -18.83
CA VAL A 225 12.97 -7.15 -19.07
C VAL A 225 12.50 -8.50 -18.55
N ASP A 226 12.03 -8.53 -17.30
CA ASP A 226 11.62 -9.76 -16.62
C ASP A 226 10.42 -10.39 -17.33
N PHE A 227 9.49 -9.56 -17.79
CA PHE A 227 8.35 -10.04 -18.56
C PHE A 227 8.77 -10.66 -19.90
N GLN A 228 9.71 -10.05 -20.63
CA GLN A 228 10.21 -10.63 -21.89
C GLN A 228 10.89 -11.98 -21.65
N PHE A 229 11.67 -12.09 -20.56
CA PHE A 229 12.28 -13.35 -20.16
C PHE A 229 11.22 -14.41 -19.82
N TYR A 230 10.24 -14.05 -18.99
CA TYR A 230 9.12 -14.92 -18.63
C TYR A 230 8.42 -15.47 -19.87
N LYS A 231 8.00 -14.59 -20.79
CA LYS A 231 7.29 -14.96 -22.01
C LYS A 231 8.09 -15.91 -22.90
N SER A 232 9.40 -15.71 -22.99
CA SER A 232 10.30 -16.56 -23.79
C SER A 232 10.53 -17.95 -23.16
N ASN A 233 10.33 -18.09 -21.85
CA ASN A 233 10.67 -19.29 -21.08
C ASN A 233 9.46 -20.02 -20.47
N MET A 234 8.24 -19.49 -20.58
CA MET A 234 7.04 -20.05 -19.94
C MET A 234 6.73 -21.50 -20.37
N ASN A 235 7.08 -21.86 -21.61
CA ASN A 235 6.90 -23.22 -22.14
C ASN A 235 8.08 -24.14 -21.88
N ALA A 236 9.25 -23.58 -21.55
CA ALA A 236 10.37 -24.38 -21.12
C ALA A 236 10.07 -24.86 -19.70
N LYS A 237 10.27 -26.15 -19.40
CA LYS A 237 10.23 -26.70 -18.03
C LYS A 237 11.41 -26.16 -17.18
N ASN A 238 11.78 -24.90 -17.35
CA ASN A 238 13.01 -24.30 -16.85
C ASN A 238 12.94 -24.21 -15.33
N LYS A 239 13.90 -24.87 -14.69
CA LYS A 239 14.03 -25.01 -13.24
C LYS A 239 14.66 -23.79 -12.57
N ASP A 240 15.14 -22.82 -13.35
CA ASP A 240 16.11 -21.81 -12.91
C ASP A 240 15.50 -20.51 -12.39
N PHE A 241 14.17 -20.41 -12.36
CA PHE A 241 13.47 -19.29 -11.71
C PHE A 241 12.22 -19.77 -10.95
N VAL A 242 11.73 -18.90 -10.07
CA VAL A 242 10.45 -19.02 -9.37
C VAL A 242 9.68 -17.73 -9.62
N LEU A 243 8.36 -17.86 -9.75
CA LEU A 243 7.47 -16.70 -9.75
C LEU A 243 7.22 -16.29 -8.31
N ASP A 244 7.52 -15.04 -7.99
CA ASP A 244 7.15 -14.45 -6.73
C ASP A 244 5.93 -13.55 -6.90
N THR A 245 5.15 -13.43 -5.82
CA THR A 245 3.94 -12.60 -5.79
C THR A 245 4.16 -11.49 -4.78
N ASN A 246 4.23 -10.28 -5.29
CA ASN A 246 4.40 -9.06 -4.52
C ASN A 246 3.09 -8.26 -4.51
N SER A 247 2.95 -7.33 -3.57
CA SER A 247 1.81 -6.41 -3.47
C SER A 247 2.31 -4.97 -3.49
N LEU A 248 1.63 -4.10 -4.24
CA LEU A 248 1.94 -2.65 -4.18
C LEU A 248 1.70 -2.08 -2.78
N PHE A 249 0.80 -2.66 -1.98
CA PHE A 249 0.52 -2.19 -0.61
C PHE A 249 1.66 -2.42 0.39
N ASP A 250 2.56 -3.36 0.09
CA ASP A 250 3.72 -3.66 0.94
C ASP A 250 4.85 -2.64 0.74
N GLN A 251 4.75 -1.83 -0.31
CA GLN A 251 5.68 -0.73 -0.56
C GLN A 251 5.35 0.43 0.38
N LYS A 252 6.38 0.94 1.07
CA LYS A 252 6.24 2.04 2.05
C LYS A 252 5.60 3.30 1.44
N ASP A 253 5.88 3.57 0.17
CA ASP A 253 5.46 4.79 -0.53
C ASP A 253 4.33 4.52 -1.55
N CYS A 254 3.48 3.52 -1.28
CA CYS A 254 2.35 3.19 -2.14
C CYS A 254 1.36 4.37 -2.21
N SER A 255 1.33 5.09 -3.34
CA SER A 255 0.46 6.27 -3.51
C SER A 255 -1.02 5.93 -3.37
N ILE A 256 -1.47 4.77 -3.87
CA ILE A 256 -2.86 4.33 -3.73
C ILE A 256 -3.22 4.14 -2.26
N ARG A 257 -2.35 3.47 -1.48
CA ARG A 257 -2.56 3.26 -0.05
C ARG A 257 -2.72 4.58 0.69
N ASN A 258 -1.77 5.51 0.50
CA ASN A 258 -1.79 6.81 1.16
C ASN A 258 -3.06 7.58 0.78
N TYR A 259 -3.46 7.53 -0.49
CA TYR A 259 -4.66 8.19 -0.96
C TYR A 259 -5.93 7.62 -0.33
N LEU A 260 -6.05 6.30 -0.21
CA LEU A 260 -7.18 5.64 0.47
C LEU A 260 -7.19 5.93 1.97
N ASP A 261 -6.02 5.91 2.61
CA ASP A 261 -5.86 6.26 4.03
C ASP A 261 -6.35 7.70 4.28
N ASP A 262 -5.91 8.67 3.48
CA ASP A 262 -6.27 10.09 3.68
C ASP A 262 -7.74 10.41 3.35
N ASN A 263 -8.33 9.73 2.38
CA ASN A 263 -9.67 10.07 1.87
C ASN A 263 -10.79 9.26 2.51
N ILE A 264 -10.54 7.99 2.82
CA ILE A 264 -11.54 7.07 3.34
C ILE A 264 -11.26 6.82 4.82
N PHE A 265 -10.12 6.22 5.17
CA PHE A 265 -9.98 5.61 6.49
C PHE A 265 -9.62 6.60 7.61
N ASN A 266 -8.74 7.57 7.35
CA ASN A 266 -8.41 8.66 8.27
C ASN A 266 -9.34 9.87 8.10
N ASN A 267 -10.46 9.69 7.40
CA ASN A 267 -11.44 10.73 7.22
C ASN A 267 -12.30 10.86 8.49
N GLY A 268 -12.06 11.93 9.24
CA GLY A 268 -12.76 12.23 10.48
C GLY A 268 -14.29 12.34 10.33
N TYR A 269 -14.80 12.50 9.11
CA TYR A 269 -16.24 12.55 8.86
C TYR A 269 -16.92 11.18 8.78
N PHE A 270 -16.21 10.05 8.63
CA PHE A 270 -16.85 8.72 8.61
C PHE A 270 -16.93 8.04 9.96
N MET A 271 -16.32 8.63 10.99
CA MET A 271 -16.55 8.23 12.37
C MET A 271 -16.22 6.76 12.66
N PHE A 272 -15.29 6.15 11.93
CA PHE A 272 -14.92 4.74 12.11
C PHE A 272 -14.47 4.40 13.54
N LYS A 273 -13.99 5.42 14.28
CA LYS A 273 -13.70 5.31 15.71
C LYS A 273 -14.93 5.00 16.58
N TYR A 274 -16.09 5.53 16.24
CA TYR A 274 -17.33 5.44 17.04
C TYR A 274 -18.34 4.44 16.45
N ILE A 275 -18.23 4.15 15.15
CA ILE A 275 -19.08 3.22 14.42
C ILE A 275 -18.21 2.04 13.98
N ASP A 276 -18.06 1.12 14.94
CA ASP A 276 -17.27 -0.10 14.88
C ASP A 276 -17.89 -1.19 13.99
N GLY A 277 -17.33 -2.39 14.08
CA GLY A 277 -17.78 -3.59 13.36
C GLY A 277 -17.09 -3.82 12.02
N ASP A 278 -16.03 -3.07 11.72
CA ASP A 278 -15.18 -3.29 10.56
C ASP A 278 -14.01 -4.21 10.96
N ALA A 279 -13.95 -5.40 10.36
CA ALA A 279 -12.91 -6.40 10.61
C ALA A 279 -11.67 -6.21 9.70
N PHE A 280 -11.77 -5.33 8.72
CA PHE A 280 -10.68 -4.96 7.82
C PHE A 280 -9.74 -3.91 8.45
N MET A 281 -10.23 -3.18 9.44
CA MET A 281 -9.45 -2.24 10.24
C MET A 281 -9.13 -2.80 11.63
N LYS A 282 -7.93 -2.53 12.14
CA LYS A 282 -7.59 -2.74 13.55
C LYS A 282 -7.49 -1.39 14.24
N THR A 283 -8.23 -1.23 15.33
CA THR A 283 -8.18 -0.03 16.18
C THR A 283 -7.48 -0.31 17.49
N ASN A 284 -6.81 0.68 18.07
CA ASN A 284 -6.30 0.61 19.44
C ASN A 284 -7.43 0.78 20.48
N ASN A 285 -7.10 0.68 21.77
CA ASN A 285 -8.06 0.84 22.88
C ASN A 285 -8.72 2.22 22.96
N ARG A 286 -8.23 3.21 22.19
CA ARG A 286 -8.82 4.56 22.07
C ARG A 286 -9.68 4.72 20.82
N GLY A 287 -9.92 3.62 20.09
CA GLY A 287 -10.67 3.59 18.83
C GLY A 287 -9.95 4.26 17.66
N GLN A 288 -8.65 4.53 17.76
CA GLN A 288 -7.86 5.07 16.65
C GLN A 288 -7.42 3.94 15.75
N ILE A 289 -7.51 4.12 14.43
CA ILE A 289 -7.05 3.14 13.44
C ILE A 289 -5.54 2.96 13.60
N GLN A 290 -5.13 1.74 13.90
CA GLN A 290 -3.73 1.33 14.04
C GLN A 290 -3.20 0.75 12.73
N SER A 291 -4.03 -0.03 12.03
CA SER A 291 -3.66 -0.63 10.75
C SER A 291 -4.89 -1.00 9.94
N ILE A 292 -4.70 -1.08 8.63
CA ILE A 292 -5.70 -1.50 7.65
C ILE A 292 -5.13 -2.70 6.91
N ASN A 293 -5.92 -3.76 6.81
CA ASN A 293 -5.48 -5.03 6.24
C ASN A 293 -5.63 -5.04 4.71
N TYR A 294 -4.95 -4.11 4.03
CA TYR A 294 -4.98 -4.04 2.58
C TYR A 294 -4.56 -5.36 1.92
N LYS A 295 -5.37 -5.81 0.96
CA LYS A 295 -5.10 -6.98 0.13
C LYS A 295 -5.46 -6.67 -1.32
N GLY A 296 -4.64 -7.14 -2.25
CA GLY A 296 -4.82 -6.94 -3.69
C GLY A 296 -3.65 -6.16 -4.27
N LEU A 297 -3.83 -5.54 -5.42
CA LEU A 297 -2.74 -4.86 -6.16
C LEU A 297 -1.48 -5.72 -6.29
N LYS A 298 -1.69 -7.01 -6.53
CA LYS A 298 -0.63 -7.99 -6.64
C LYS A 298 0.03 -7.88 -8.01
N TYR A 299 1.32 -8.12 -8.05
CA TYR A 299 2.07 -8.28 -9.28
C TYR A 299 3.10 -9.38 -9.12
N LYS A 300 3.49 -9.96 -10.25
CA LYS A 300 4.50 -11.00 -10.32
C LYS A 300 5.85 -10.39 -10.58
N SER A 301 6.87 -11.00 -9.99
CA SER A 301 8.26 -10.77 -10.31
C SER A 301 8.96 -12.10 -10.51
N LEU A 302 10.08 -12.07 -11.21
CA LEU A 302 10.94 -13.24 -11.36
C LEU A 302 11.97 -13.26 -10.24
N ILE A 303 12.09 -14.39 -9.57
CA ILE A 303 13.22 -14.69 -8.69
C ILE A 303 14.06 -15.77 -9.35
N VAL A 304 15.30 -15.44 -9.68
CA VAL A 304 16.24 -16.42 -10.22
C VAL A 304 16.70 -17.35 -9.10
N LYS A 305 16.64 -18.66 -9.33
CA LYS A 305 17.22 -19.64 -8.41
C LYS A 305 18.72 -19.60 -8.56
N LEU A 306 19.40 -19.21 -7.49
CA LEU A 306 20.84 -19.37 -7.39
C LEU A 306 21.18 -20.77 -6.90
N THR A 307 22.13 -21.41 -7.57
CA THR A 307 22.80 -22.61 -7.05
C THR A 307 23.55 -22.28 -5.75
N LEU A 308 23.84 -23.30 -4.93
CA LEU A 308 24.64 -23.11 -3.70
C LEU A 308 26.02 -22.50 -4.01
N GLU A 309 26.61 -22.88 -5.14
CA GLU A 309 27.89 -22.36 -5.61
C GLU A 309 27.81 -20.88 -5.96
N GLU A 310 26.80 -20.45 -6.73
CA GLU A 310 26.60 -19.03 -7.06
C GLU A 310 26.33 -18.20 -5.81
N LYS A 311 25.53 -18.72 -4.85
CA LYS A 311 25.31 -18.05 -3.56
C LYS A 311 26.64 -17.85 -2.81
N LYS A 312 27.50 -18.86 -2.81
CA LYS A 312 28.83 -18.78 -2.20
C LYS A 312 29.69 -17.73 -2.89
N ILE A 313 29.78 -17.75 -4.22
CA ILE A 313 30.56 -16.76 -4.99
C ILE A 313 30.12 -15.34 -4.66
N ILE A 314 28.81 -15.07 -4.64
CA ILE A 314 28.30 -13.73 -4.33
C ILE A 314 28.60 -13.34 -2.88
N SER A 315 28.50 -14.29 -1.94
CA SER A 315 28.90 -14.06 -0.55
C SER A 315 30.38 -13.70 -0.42
N ASP A 316 31.26 -14.37 -1.16
CA ASP A 316 32.70 -14.12 -1.15
C ASP A 316 33.03 -12.74 -1.77
N ILE A 317 32.37 -12.35 -2.86
CA ILE A 317 32.48 -11.00 -3.45
C ILE A 317 32.09 -9.93 -2.41
N LYS A 318 30.96 -10.14 -1.71
CA LYS A 318 30.49 -9.22 -0.67
C LYS A 318 31.47 -9.12 0.50
N TYR A 319 32.07 -10.24 0.91
CA TYR A 319 33.12 -10.27 1.92
C TYR A 319 34.31 -9.40 1.52
N TYR A 320 34.83 -9.57 0.30
CA TYR A 320 35.95 -8.77 -0.20
C TYR A 320 35.60 -7.28 -0.28
N TYR A 321 34.40 -6.94 -0.75
CA TYR A 321 33.91 -5.56 -0.74
C TYR A 321 33.92 -4.95 0.67
N SER A 322 33.38 -5.67 1.67
CA SER A 322 33.37 -5.21 3.06
C SER A 322 34.78 -5.02 3.63
N ASN A 323 35.73 -5.93 3.33
CA ASN A 323 37.10 -5.80 3.80
C ASN A 323 37.80 -4.57 3.18
N VAL A 324 37.72 -4.38 1.85
CA VAL A 324 38.30 -3.20 1.18
C VAL A 324 37.68 -1.90 1.70
N ASN A 325 36.35 -1.86 1.90
CA ASN A 325 35.68 -0.70 2.49
C ASN A 325 36.21 -0.37 3.91
N ASN A 326 36.46 -1.39 4.73
CA ASN A 326 37.02 -1.20 6.07
C ASN A 326 38.46 -0.66 6.00
N LEU A 327 39.29 -1.16 5.08
CA LEU A 327 40.66 -0.66 4.88
C LEU A 327 40.68 0.79 4.39
N TYR A 328 39.82 1.13 3.42
CA TYR A 328 39.62 2.50 2.95
C TYR A 328 39.18 3.43 4.09
N SER A 329 38.16 3.03 4.85
CA SER A 329 37.63 3.84 5.97
C SER A 329 38.69 4.12 7.05
N LYS A 330 39.58 3.15 7.33
CA LYS A 330 40.72 3.36 8.23
C LYS A 330 41.74 4.36 7.67
N ALA A 331 42.13 4.19 6.40
CA ALA A 331 43.07 5.10 5.75
C ALA A 331 42.52 6.54 5.67
N GLU A 332 41.22 6.70 5.42
CA GLU A 332 40.52 7.99 5.45
C GLU A 332 40.58 8.64 6.84
N ALA A 333 40.35 7.85 7.90
CA ALA A 333 40.43 8.33 9.28
C ALA A 333 41.86 8.75 9.66
N ASP A 334 42.87 7.97 9.26
CA ASP A 334 44.28 8.28 9.52
C ASP A 334 44.73 9.54 8.76
N PHE A 335 44.31 9.71 7.50
CA PHE A 335 44.59 10.92 6.73
C PHE A 335 43.92 12.16 7.35
N LYS A 336 42.65 12.06 7.79
CA LYS A 336 41.94 13.19 8.43
C LYS A 336 42.62 13.70 9.71
N ARG A 337 43.36 12.83 10.42
CA ARG A 337 44.10 13.22 11.64
C ARG A 337 45.35 14.04 11.34
N THR A 338 45.95 13.89 10.17
CA THR A 338 47.23 14.53 9.81
C THR A 338 47.09 15.64 8.77
N ASN A 339 46.06 15.56 7.91
CA ASN A 339 45.59 16.51 6.89
C ASN A 339 46.65 17.05 5.89
N SER A 340 47.91 16.65 6.03
CA SER A 340 49.04 17.10 5.20
C SER A 340 50.03 15.99 4.85
N ASP A 341 49.87 14.77 5.38
CA ASP A 341 50.75 13.63 5.08
C ASP A 341 50.53 13.11 3.65
N LYS A 342 51.55 13.27 2.80
CA LYS A 342 51.52 12.85 1.40
C LYS A 342 51.41 11.33 1.24
N VAL A 343 52.01 10.54 2.12
CA VAL A 343 51.99 9.08 2.07
C VAL A 343 50.59 8.56 2.43
N LEU A 344 50.00 9.09 3.50
CA LEU A 344 48.63 8.75 3.89
C LEU A 344 47.61 9.18 2.83
N ARG A 345 47.82 10.35 2.19
CA ARG A 345 46.99 10.80 1.07
C ARG A 345 47.04 9.83 -0.12
N SER A 346 48.25 9.44 -0.54
CA SER A 346 48.44 8.50 -1.66
C SER A 346 47.78 7.15 -1.38
N ARG A 347 48.03 6.60 -0.19
CA ARG A 347 47.41 5.33 0.25
C ARG A 347 45.89 5.41 0.27
N ARG A 348 45.31 6.49 0.81
CA ARG A 348 43.86 6.73 0.80
C ARG A 348 43.31 6.76 -0.62
N ASP A 349 43.95 7.50 -1.53
CA ASP A 349 43.48 7.64 -2.92
C ASP A 349 43.51 6.32 -3.69
N GLU A 350 44.56 5.52 -3.50
CA GLU A 350 44.67 4.18 -4.08
C GLU A 350 43.59 3.23 -3.53
N LEU A 351 43.35 3.26 -2.22
CA LEU A 351 42.28 2.47 -1.59
C LEU A 351 40.89 2.93 -2.02
N LEU A 352 40.67 4.23 -2.22
CA LEU A 352 39.40 4.77 -2.73
C LEU A 352 39.13 4.25 -4.16
N LYS A 353 40.16 4.19 -5.00
CA LYS A 353 40.05 3.62 -6.36
C LYS A 353 39.63 2.15 -6.30
N LEU A 354 40.30 1.34 -5.48
CA LEU A 354 39.97 -0.08 -5.30
C LEU A 354 38.58 -0.27 -4.69
N TYR A 355 38.20 0.56 -3.72
CA TYR A 355 36.87 0.55 -3.12
C TYR A 355 35.79 0.83 -4.17
N ASN A 356 35.95 1.84 -5.02
CA ASN A 356 34.98 2.14 -6.07
C ASN A 356 34.89 1.00 -7.10
N GLU A 357 36.01 0.38 -7.45
CA GLU A 357 36.05 -0.76 -8.37
C GLU A 357 35.29 -1.98 -7.80
N ILE A 358 35.61 -2.39 -6.57
CA ILE A 358 34.96 -3.55 -5.94
C ILE A 358 33.52 -3.28 -5.53
N LYS A 359 33.16 -2.02 -5.27
CA LYS A 359 31.76 -1.58 -5.10
C LYS A 359 30.96 -1.87 -6.36
N SER A 360 31.51 -1.58 -7.53
CA SER A 360 30.88 -1.91 -8.82
C SER A 360 30.75 -3.42 -9.01
N TYR A 361 31.79 -4.21 -8.67
CA TYR A 361 31.72 -5.68 -8.75
C TYR A 361 30.62 -6.27 -7.85
N ASN A 362 30.56 -5.81 -6.60
CA ASN A 362 29.53 -6.22 -5.66
C ASN A 362 28.13 -5.81 -6.17
N CYS A 363 27.99 -4.61 -6.74
CA CYS A 363 26.72 -4.18 -7.34
C CYS A 363 26.27 -5.14 -8.46
N VAL A 364 27.16 -5.53 -9.38
CA VAL A 364 26.82 -6.48 -10.47
C VAL A 364 26.48 -7.86 -9.92
N ALA A 365 27.24 -8.34 -8.93
CA ALA A 365 26.95 -9.63 -8.28
C ALA A 365 25.59 -9.64 -7.58
N GLU A 366 25.17 -8.52 -6.99
CA GLU A 366 23.83 -8.35 -6.40
C GLU A 366 22.74 -8.28 -7.48
N GLN A 367 22.97 -7.59 -8.61
CA GLN A 367 22.02 -7.60 -9.74
C GLN A 367 21.83 -9.01 -10.30
N ALA A 368 22.89 -9.80 -10.36
CA ALA A 368 22.82 -11.20 -10.79
C ALA A 368 21.96 -12.08 -9.87
N LYS A 369 21.58 -11.64 -8.66
CA LYS A 369 20.60 -12.36 -7.82
C LYS A 369 19.17 -12.19 -8.32
N ILE A 370 18.89 -11.03 -8.92
CA ILE A 370 17.53 -10.58 -9.22
C ILE A 370 17.19 -10.91 -10.68
N GLU A 371 18.16 -10.75 -11.59
CA GLU A 371 17.86 -10.77 -13.02
C GLU A 371 18.07 -12.13 -13.67
N ALA A 372 17.05 -12.54 -14.44
CA ALA A 372 17.11 -13.70 -15.30
C ALA A 372 18.05 -13.40 -16.47
N VAL A 373 19.27 -13.94 -16.39
CA VAL A 373 20.40 -13.49 -17.19
C VAL A 373 20.24 -13.90 -18.66
N THR A 374 19.83 -12.95 -19.50
CA THR A 374 20.41 -12.88 -20.85
C THR A 374 21.57 -11.87 -20.81
N SER A 375 22.54 -12.03 -21.70
CA SER A 375 23.73 -11.17 -21.79
C SER A 375 23.39 -9.69 -21.98
N GLU A 376 22.28 -9.39 -22.66
CA GLU A 376 21.81 -8.03 -22.92
C GLU A 376 21.23 -7.36 -21.66
N LEU A 377 20.52 -8.13 -20.84
CA LEU A 377 19.88 -7.64 -19.61
C LEU A 377 20.91 -7.32 -18.55
N LEU A 378 21.87 -8.24 -18.41
CA LEU A 378 23.01 -8.06 -17.55
C LEU A 378 23.81 -6.79 -17.93
N ALA A 379 24.00 -6.51 -19.23
CA ALA A 379 24.70 -5.31 -19.68
C ALA A 379 23.97 -4.01 -19.30
N LYS A 380 22.63 -3.96 -19.40
CA LYS A 380 21.82 -2.81 -18.98
C LYS A 380 21.86 -2.58 -17.48
N SER A 381 21.91 -3.64 -16.67
CA SER A 381 21.92 -3.48 -15.21
C SER A 381 23.32 -3.23 -14.66
N ILE A 382 24.34 -3.73 -15.35
CA ILE A 382 25.74 -3.34 -15.15
C ILE A 382 25.93 -1.83 -15.31
N SER A 383 25.24 -1.17 -16.26
CA SER A 383 25.42 0.28 -16.47
C SER A 383 25.00 1.13 -15.27
N LYS A 384 24.13 0.61 -14.38
CA LYS A 384 23.75 1.27 -13.12
C LYS A 384 24.81 1.13 -12.04
N CYS A 385 25.73 0.19 -12.17
CA CYS A 385 26.81 -0.08 -11.22
C CYS A 385 28.08 0.75 -11.46
N GLY A 386 28.03 1.74 -12.36
CA GLY A 386 29.15 2.61 -12.71
C GLY A 386 30.06 2.05 -13.81
N ASN A 387 31.15 2.76 -14.11
CA ASN A 387 32.09 2.35 -15.15
C ASN A 387 32.89 1.13 -14.68
N LEU A 388 32.58 -0.01 -15.28
CA LEU A 388 33.29 -1.26 -15.04
C LEU A 388 34.36 -1.46 -16.11
N PRO A 389 35.64 -1.61 -15.73
CA PRO A 389 36.70 -1.98 -16.67
C PRO A 389 36.44 -3.34 -17.36
N LEU A 390 35.54 -4.15 -16.79
CA LEU A 390 35.20 -5.51 -17.21
C LEU A 390 34.21 -5.59 -18.40
N LEU A 391 33.72 -4.46 -18.92
CA LEU A 391 32.67 -4.43 -19.96
C LEU A 391 33.08 -5.04 -21.32
N ASN A 392 34.36 -5.37 -21.53
CA ASN A 392 34.84 -6.02 -22.76
C ASN A 392 34.88 -7.57 -22.69
N LEU A 393 34.39 -8.18 -21.61
CA LEU A 393 34.42 -9.63 -21.48
C LEU A 393 33.28 -10.29 -22.28
N LYS A 394 33.63 -11.22 -23.18
CA LYS A 394 32.69 -12.24 -23.66
C LYS A 394 32.19 -13.02 -22.44
N ILE A 395 30.93 -12.81 -22.07
CA ILE A 395 30.25 -13.50 -20.97
C ILE A 395 29.30 -14.51 -21.61
N SER A 396 29.62 -15.79 -21.47
CA SER A 396 28.83 -16.92 -21.99
C SER A 396 27.71 -17.32 -21.02
N THR A 397 27.97 -17.27 -19.71
CA THR A 397 27.01 -17.66 -18.68
C THR A 397 27.06 -16.75 -17.46
N LYS A 398 25.99 -16.78 -16.66
CA LYS A 398 25.92 -16.13 -15.34
C LYS A 398 27.04 -16.59 -14.41
N LYS A 399 27.31 -17.90 -14.36
CA LYS A 399 28.37 -18.46 -13.54
C LYS A 399 29.75 -17.93 -13.96
N ASP A 400 30.01 -17.85 -15.27
CA ASP A 400 31.28 -17.29 -15.78
C ASP A 400 31.45 -15.82 -15.40
N LEU A 401 30.38 -15.01 -15.45
CA LEU A 401 30.42 -13.64 -14.94
C LEU A 401 30.81 -13.63 -13.45
N LEU A 402 30.08 -14.39 -12.62
CA LEU A 402 30.28 -14.39 -11.18
C LEU A 402 31.70 -14.83 -10.81
N LEU A 403 32.26 -15.83 -11.49
CA LEU A 403 33.66 -16.25 -11.29
C LEU A 403 34.65 -15.13 -11.65
N LYS A 404 34.46 -14.44 -12.79
CA LYS A 404 35.32 -13.31 -13.17
C LYS A 404 35.24 -12.15 -12.18
N LEU A 405 34.04 -11.85 -11.67
CA LEU A 405 33.84 -10.85 -10.62
C LEU A 405 34.52 -11.25 -9.31
N LEU A 406 34.48 -12.54 -8.97
CA LEU A 406 35.15 -13.09 -7.79
C LEU A 406 36.66 -12.91 -7.88
N ASP A 407 37.26 -13.30 -9.02
CA ASP A 407 38.70 -13.17 -9.24
C ASP A 407 39.15 -11.71 -9.19
N ALA A 408 38.39 -10.81 -9.83
CA ALA A 408 38.66 -9.37 -9.78
C ALA A 408 38.55 -8.80 -8.36
N SER A 409 37.50 -9.19 -7.62
CA SER A 409 37.31 -8.78 -6.21
C SER A 409 38.43 -9.29 -5.31
N LYS A 410 38.86 -10.54 -5.49
CA LYS A 410 39.98 -11.13 -4.75
C LYS A 410 41.30 -10.40 -5.03
N LYS A 411 41.57 -10.04 -6.30
CA LYS A 411 42.75 -9.27 -6.69
C LYS A 411 42.75 -7.87 -6.07
N ALA A 412 41.62 -7.16 -6.14
CA ALA A 412 41.46 -5.84 -5.54
C ALA A 412 41.65 -5.89 -4.01
N ASN A 413 41.09 -6.92 -3.36
CA ASN A 413 41.27 -7.15 -1.92
C ASN A 413 42.74 -7.37 -1.54
N LEU A 414 43.44 -8.26 -2.24
CA LEU A 414 44.86 -8.53 -1.99
C LEU A 414 45.73 -7.28 -2.18
N GLN A 415 45.40 -6.45 -3.17
CA GLN A 415 46.09 -5.18 -3.39
C GLN A 415 45.84 -4.18 -2.24
N ALA A 416 44.59 -4.10 -1.76
CA ALA A 416 44.24 -3.25 -0.62
C ALA A 416 44.92 -3.72 0.68
N GLU A 417 45.02 -5.03 0.90
CA GLU A 417 45.71 -5.61 2.06
C GLU A 417 47.19 -5.21 2.08
N LYS A 418 47.89 -5.38 0.95
CA LYS A 418 49.30 -4.96 0.80
C LYS A 418 49.51 -3.48 1.09
N MET A 419 48.62 -2.60 0.59
CA MET A 419 48.64 -1.16 0.88
C MET A 419 48.40 -0.87 2.36
N SER A 420 47.73 -1.78 3.07
CA SER A 420 47.41 -1.62 4.48
C SER A 420 48.49 -2.09 5.45
N GLY A 421 49.52 -2.79 4.96
CA GLY A 421 50.55 -3.43 5.77
C GLY A 421 50.12 -4.74 6.42
N LYS A 422 49.06 -5.38 5.89
CA LYS A 422 48.69 -6.77 6.14
C LYS A 422 49.17 -7.63 4.98
#